data_AF-A0A964E799-F1
#
_entry.id   AF-A0A964E799-F1
#
_cell.length_a   1.000
_cell.length_b   1.000
_cell.length_c   1.000
_cell.angle_alpha   90.00
_cell.angle_beta   90.00
_cell.angle_gamma   90.00
#
_symmetry.space_group_name_H-M   'P 1'
#
loop_
_entity.id
_entity.type
_entity.pdbx_description
1 polymer ?
#
loop_
_entity_poly.entity_id
_entity_poly.type
_entity_poly.pdbx_seq_one_letter_code
_entity_poly.pdbx_strand_id
1 'polypeptide(L)'
;MKRTVCMALLSALFSTSAFAIPLINGVGGGSGDQNDKYLKCTQRCQDKFNLEMSAANQALQAAYDALSACHDEITDKYQEKIDACPDATTAPTAHETCVNEANAFKDEGNASCHADFDPQIDAANAQKDEATNNQISCMAGCLDTLISGGKIEEDIDFYEPFLSEF
;
A
#
# COMPACT_ATOMS: atom_id res chain seq x y z
N MET A 1 -4.85 -7.11 20.99
CA MET A 1 -4.50 -8.47 20.49
C MET A 1 -5.44 -8.95 19.37
N LYS A 2 -5.77 -8.11 18.37
CA LYS A 2 -6.64 -8.49 17.22
C LYS A 2 -5.94 -8.43 15.85
N ARG A 3 -4.74 -7.85 15.77
CA ARG A 3 -3.99 -7.67 14.50
C ARG A 3 -3.23 -8.93 14.04
N THR A 4 -2.88 -9.82 14.95
CA THR A 4 -2.03 -11.00 14.65
C THR A 4 -2.78 -12.12 13.90
N VAL A 5 -4.11 -12.16 13.98
CA VAL A 5 -4.91 -13.23 13.35
C VAL A 5 -5.18 -12.94 11.87
N CYS A 6 -5.26 -11.67 11.45
CA CYS A 6 -5.40 -11.31 10.03
C CYS A 6 -4.12 -11.59 9.22
N MET A 7 -2.93 -11.38 9.80
CA MET A 7 -1.66 -11.65 9.10
C MET A 7 -1.42 -13.15 8.84
N ALA A 8 -1.91 -14.03 9.71
CA ALA A 8 -1.79 -15.48 9.54
C ALA A 8 -2.74 -16.06 8.47
N LEU A 9 -3.92 -15.45 8.26
CA LEU A 9 -4.79 -15.81 7.14
C LEU A 9 -4.29 -15.23 5.80
N LEU A 10 -3.70 -14.04 5.79
CA LEU A 10 -3.14 -13.44 4.57
C LEU A 10 -1.94 -14.23 4.04
N SER A 11 -1.07 -14.74 4.91
CA SER A 11 0.09 -15.55 4.49
C SER A 11 -0.32 -16.93 3.92
N ALA A 12 -1.51 -17.42 4.25
CA ALA A 12 -2.10 -18.62 3.63
C ALA A 12 -2.75 -18.33 2.26
N LEU A 13 -3.13 -17.07 1.99
CA LEU A 13 -3.70 -16.65 0.70
C LEU A 13 -2.64 -16.24 -0.33
N PHE A 14 -1.48 -15.73 0.11
CA PHE A 14 -0.44 -15.19 -0.78
C PHE A 14 0.78 -16.09 -1.00
N SER A 15 0.95 -17.19 -0.26
CA SER A 15 2.10 -18.12 -0.44
C SER A 15 1.81 -19.30 -1.37
N THR A 16 0.62 -19.37 -1.96
CA THR A 16 0.26 -20.39 -2.94
C THR A 16 0.13 -19.77 -4.32
N SER A 17 1.25 -19.78 -5.05
CA SER A 17 1.27 -20.10 -6.49
C SER A 17 0.69 -21.49 -6.80
N ALA A 18 -0.30 -21.93 -6.02
CA ALA A 18 -0.87 -23.25 -5.92
C ALA A 18 -2.28 -23.16 -5.29
N PHE A 19 -3.13 -22.26 -5.78
CA PHE A 19 -4.54 -22.64 -5.90
C PHE A 19 -4.71 -23.49 -7.18
N ALA A 20 -3.92 -24.56 -7.25
CA ALA A 20 -4.37 -25.77 -7.88
C ALA A 20 -5.47 -26.30 -6.97
N ILE A 21 -6.71 -25.95 -7.30
CA ILE A 21 -7.91 -26.53 -6.73
C ILE A 21 -7.69 -28.06 -6.74
N PRO A 22 -7.64 -28.75 -5.58
CA PRO A 22 -7.73 -30.19 -5.60
C PRO A 22 -9.14 -30.51 -6.07
N LEU A 23 -9.23 -30.96 -7.32
CA LEU A 23 -10.21 -31.90 -7.85
C LEU A 23 -11.45 -32.05 -6.96
N ILE A 24 -12.50 -31.26 -7.23
CA ILE A 24 -13.87 -31.69 -6.92
C ILE A 24 -14.22 -32.78 -7.95
N ASN A 25 -13.57 -33.93 -7.84
CA ASN A 25 -14.06 -35.18 -8.37
C ASN A 25 -14.82 -35.85 -7.24
N GLY A 26 -16.12 -35.58 -7.14
CA GLY A 26 -16.99 -36.40 -6.31
C GLY A 26 -18.01 -35.68 -5.44
N VAL A 27 -18.71 -34.66 -5.95
CA VAL A 27 -20.10 -34.42 -5.55
C VAL A 27 -20.85 -33.95 -6.81
N GLY A 28 -22.01 -34.56 -7.06
CA GLY A 28 -22.63 -34.62 -8.37
C GLY A 28 -23.02 -33.28 -9.01
N GLY A 29 -23.00 -33.28 -10.34
CA GLY A 29 -24.02 -32.61 -11.15
C GLY A 29 -23.87 -31.11 -11.43
N GLY A 30 -22.73 -30.48 -11.18
CA GLY A 30 -22.43 -29.13 -11.69
C GLY A 30 -21.75 -29.20 -13.05
N SER A 31 -22.39 -28.68 -14.11
CA SER A 31 -21.81 -28.56 -15.46
C SER A 31 -20.47 -27.83 -15.43
N GLY A 32 -19.50 -28.24 -16.28
CA GLY A 32 -18.18 -27.60 -16.40
C GLY A 32 -18.20 -26.06 -16.55
N ASP A 33 -19.34 -25.51 -16.96
CA ASP A 33 -19.62 -24.07 -17.03
C ASP A 33 -19.56 -23.33 -15.69
N GLN A 34 -19.94 -23.95 -14.55
CA GLN A 34 -19.93 -23.25 -13.25
C GLN A 34 -18.52 -23.07 -12.69
N ASN A 35 -17.63 -24.03 -12.97
CA ASN A 35 -16.24 -23.95 -12.54
C ASN A 35 -15.45 -22.91 -13.38
N ASP A 36 -15.73 -22.82 -14.69
CA ASP A 36 -15.17 -21.79 -15.58
C ASP A 36 -15.60 -20.37 -15.19
N LYS A 37 -16.89 -20.24 -14.84
CA LYS A 37 -17.50 -19.02 -14.28
C LYS A 37 -16.79 -18.54 -13.00
N TYR A 38 -16.61 -19.44 -12.03
CA TYR A 38 -15.88 -19.13 -10.79
C TYR A 38 -14.44 -18.70 -11.07
N LEU A 39 -13.72 -19.44 -11.92
CA LEU A 39 -12.33 -19.14 -12.24
C LEU A 39 -12.17 -17.75 -12.91
N LYS A 40 -13.08 -17.40 -13.82
CA LYS A 40 -13.11 -16.06 -14.45
C LYS A 40 -13.40 -14.95 -13.44
N CYS A 41 -14.30 -15.20 -12.49
CA CYS A 41 -14.60 -14.25 -11.41
C CYS A 41 -13.36 -14.01 -10.52
N THR A 42 -12.72 -15.08 -10.05
CA THR A 42 -11.51 -14.97 -9.20
C THR A 42 -10.34 -14.32 -9.94
N GLN A 43 -10.18 -14.61 -11.23
CA GLN A 43 -9.14 -13.95 -12.05
C GLN A 43 -9.38 -12.44 -12.16
N ARG A 44 -10.62 -12.00 -12.40
CA ARG A 44 -10.96 -10.57 -12.45
C ARG A 44 -10.71 -9.87 -11.11
N CYS A 45 -11.06 -10.50 -9.99
CA CYS A 45 -10.76 -9.98 -8.66
C CYS A 45 -9.24 -9.83 -8.44
N GLN A 46 -8.46 -10.83 -8.88
CA GLN A 46 -7.00 -10.80 -8.77
C GLN A 46 -6.38 -9.71 -9.64
N ASP A 47 -6.85 -9.55 -10.88
CA ASP A 47 -6.36 -8.54 -11.81
C ASP A 47 -6.63 -7.12 -11.26
N LYS A 48 -7.83 -6.88 -10.71
CA LYS A 48 -8.17 -5.61 -10.05
C LYS A 48 -7.29 -5.33 -8.84
N PHE A 49 -7.12 -6.32 -7.96
CA PHE A 49 -6.22 -6.19 -6.80
C PHE A 49 -4.78 -5.85 -7.21
N ASN A 50 -4.25 -6.53 -8.23
CA ASN A 50 -2.91 -6.28 -8.72
C ASN A 50 -2.76 -4.84 -9.24
N LEU A 51 -3.77 -4.33 -9.95
CA LEU A 51 -3.79 -2.96 -10.46
C LEU A 51 -3.78 -1.94 -9.30
N GLU A 52 -4.71 -2.06 -8.36
CA GLU A 52 -4.83 -1.16 -7.20
C GLU A 52 -3.56 -1.20 -6.33
N MET A 53 -3.05 -2.39 -6.05
CA MET A 53 -1.82 -2.57 -5.27
C MET A 53 -0.60 -1.99 -5.99
N SER A 54 -0.52 -2.11 -7.32
CA SER A 54 0.58 -1.53 -8.10
C SER A 54 0.57 -0.01 -8.06
N ALA A 55 -0.60 0.61 -8.17
CA ALA A 55 -0.76 2.06 -8.08
C ALA A 55 -0.37 2.58 -6.69
N ALA A 56 -0.86 1.93 -5.63
CA ALA A 56 -0.52 2.31 -4.26
C ALA A 56 0.97 2.14 -3.96
N ASN A 57 1.61 1.08 -4.47
CA ASN A 57 3.05 0.88 -4.31
C ASN A 57 3.87 1.93 -5.08
N GLN A 58 3.42 2.36 -6.27
CA GLN A 58 4.08 3.44 -7.02
C GLN A 58 3.98 4.77 -6.27
N ALA A 59 2.80 5.09 -5.73
CA ALA A 59 2.61 6.29 -4.90
C ALA A 59 3.50 6.27 -3.65
N LEU A 60 3.57 5.12 -2.97
CA LEU A 60 4.42 4.95 -1.80
C LEU A 60 5.91 5.12 -2.13
N GLN A 61 6.36 4.53 -3.24
CA GLN A 61 7.74 4.69 -3.70
C GLN A 61 8.07 6.15 -4.00
N ALA A 62 7.18 6.83 -4.74
CA ALA A 62 7.37 8.24 -5.07
C ALA A 62 7.42 9.14 -3.82
N ALA A 63 6.58 8.87 -2.82
CA ALA A 63 6.60 9.60 -1.55
C ALA A 63 7.90 9.38 -0.77
N TYR A 64 8.42 8.15 -0.72
CA TYR A 64 9.70 7.87 -0.07
C TYR A 64 10.89 8.48 -0.81
N ASP A 65 10.89 8.44 -2.15
CA ASP A 65 11.95 9.05 -2.96
C ASP A 65 11.98 10.58 -2.73
N ALA A 66 10.81 11.21 -2.67
CA ALA A 66 10.69 12.64 -2.40
C ALA A 66 11.09 13.00 -0.96
N LEU A 67 10.72 12.18 0.04
CA LEU A 67 11.15 12.35 1.42
C LEU A 67 12.67 12.22 1.56
N SER A 68 13.27 11.24 0.88
CA SER A 68 14.73 11.08 0.85
C SER A 68 15.42 12.31 0.25
N ALA A 69 14.94 12.78 -0.91
CA ALA A 69 15.49 13.97 -1.55
C ALA A 69 15.37 15.22 -0.67
N CYS A 70 14.27 15.36 0.07
CA CYS A 70 14.09 16.45 1.04
C CYS A 70 15.12 16.37 2.17
N HIS A 71 15.34 15.18 2.74
CA HIS A 71 16.37 14.99 3.78
C HIS A 71 17.78 15.25 3.27
N ASP A 72 18.10 14.87 2.04
CA ASP A 72 19.39 15.14 1.42
C ASP A 72 19.60 16.66 1.29
N GLU A 73 18.60 17.40 0.80
CA GLU A 73 18.68 18.87 0.70
C GLU A 73 18.87 19.56 2.06
N ILE A 74 18.16 19.10 3.10
CA ILE A 74 18.32 19.64 4.46
C ILE A 74 19.71 19.33 5.00
N THR A 75 20.23 18.13 4.72
CA THR A 75 21.57 17.72 5.17
C THR A 75 22.66 18.55 4.50
N ASP A 76 22.55 18.79 3.20
CA ASP A 76 23.50 19.62 2.45
C ASP A 76 23.51 21.06 2.99
N LYS A 77 22.33 21.67 3.16
CA LYS A 77 22.20 23.02 3.73
C LYS A 77 22.65 23.11 5.19
N TYR A 78 22.45 22.05 5.97
CA TYR A 78 22.97 21.97 7.33
C TYR A 78 24.49 21.98 7.32
N GLN A 79 25.12 21.20 6.44
CA GLN A 79 26.58 21.16 6.31
C GLN A 79 27.13 22.53 5.90
N GLU A 80 26.51 23.20 4.93
CA GLU A 80 26.89 24.57 4.54
C GLU A 80 26.82 25.56 5.70
N LYS A 81 25.79 25.46 6.56
CA LYS A 81 25.66 26.30 7.76
C LYS A 81 26.76 26.02 8.79
N ILE A 82 27.08 24.75 9.03
CA ILE A 82 28.14 24.34 9.94
C ILE A 82 29.50 24.81 9.45
N ASP A 83 29.78 24.67 8.15
CA ASP A 83 31.05 25.10 7.54
C ASP A 83 31.22 26.63 7.56
N ALA A 84 30.11 27.38 7.58
CA ALA A 84 30.10 28.83 7.72
C ALA A 84 30.27 29.31 9.18
N CYS A 85 30.22 28.41 10.16
CA CYS A 85 30.37 28.81 11.56
C CYS A 85 31.79 29.29 11.87
N PRO A 86 31.93 30.32 12.74
CA PRO A 86 33.23 30.83 13.11
C PRO A 86 34.03 29.77 13.89
N ASP A 87 35.36 29.84 13.82
CA ASP A 87 36.24 28.90 14.53
C ASP A 87 36.03 29.01 16.05
N ALA A 88 35.76 27.87 16.67
CA ALA A 88 35.47 27.76 18.11
C ALA A 88 36.59 28.29 19.01
N THR A 89 37.85 28.26 18.56
CA THR A 89 39.01 28.76 19.31
C THR A 89 39.10 30.29 19.28
N THR A 90 38.54 30.93 18.25
CA THR A 90 38.61 32.39 18.07
C THR A 90 37.37 33.11 18.60
N ALA A 91 36.19 32.51 18.44
CA ALA A 91 34.92 33.10 18.83
C ALA A 91 33.94 32.03 19.37
N PRO A 92 34.20 31.46 20.57
CA PRO A 92 33.46 30.30 21.08
C PRO A 92 31.96 30.54 21.24
N THR A 93 31.54 31.72 21.71
CA THR A 93 30.11 32.05 21.89
C THR A 93 29.38 32.22 20.55
N ALA A 94 30.06 32.78 19.55
CA ALA A 94 29.52 32.90 18.20
C ALA A 94 29.45 31.53 17.51
N HIS A 95 30.44 30.67 17.72
CA HIS A 95 30.44 29.29 17.24
C HIS A 95 29.28 28.49 17.83
N GLU A 96 29.09 28.53 19.15
CA GLU A 96 27.98 27.85 19.83
C GLU A 96 26.62 28.32 19.32
N THR A 97 26.43 29.64 19.17
CA THR A 97 25.19 30.21 18.63
C THR A 97 24.93 29.72 17.21
N CYS A 98 25.95 29.75 16.34
CA CYS A 98 25.85 29.29 14.96
C CYS A 98 25.49 27.80 14.86
N VAL A 99 26.15 26.94 15.64
CA VAL A 99 25.85 25.50 15.67
C VAL A 99 24.43 25.24 16.16
N ASN A 100 23.97 25.97 17.17
CA ASN A 100 22.59 25.84 17.66
C ASN A 100 21.56 26.26 16.60
N GLU A 101 21.82 27.34 15.86
CA GLU A 101 20.96 27.77 14.74
C GLU A 101 20.96 26.75 13.59
N ALA A 102 22.12 26.15 13.28
CA ALA A 102 22.21 25.10 12.27
C ALA A 102 21.42 23.85 12.69
N ASN A 103 21.52 23.43 13.96
CA ASN A 103 20.74 22.31 14.49
C ASN A 103 19.23 22.60 14.47
N ALA A 104 18.81 23.81 14.86
CA ALA A 104 17.42 24.21 14.78
C ALA A 104 16.89 24.16 13.33
N PHE A 105 17.68 24.66 12.36
CA PHE A 105 17.34 24.56 10.94
C PHE A 105 17.15 23.11 10.48
N LYS A 106 18.04 22.20 10.91
CA LYS A 106 17.94 20.77 10.57
C LYS A 106 16.66 20.15 11.14
N ASP A 107 16.37 20.41 12.42
CA ASP A 107 15.20 19.85 13.10
C ASP A 107 13.89 20.36 12.48
N GLU A 108 13.82 21.67 12.20
CA GLU A 108 12.68 22.29 11.51
C GLU A 108 12.51 21.76 10.08
N GLY A 109 13.62 21.64 9.33
CA GLY A 109 13.62 21.10 7.98
C GLY A 109 13.14 19.66 7.93
N ASN A 110 13.65 18.81 8.82
CA ASN A 110 13.23 17.41 8.92
C ASN A 110 11.74 17.29 9.30
N ALA A 111 11.27 18.11 10.24
CA ALA A 111 9.85 18.16 10.60
C ALA A 111 8.98 18.61 9.42
N SER A 112 9.45 19.56 8.61
CA SER A 112 8.75 20.01 7.39
C SER A 112 8.68 18.91 6.34
N CYS A 113 9.78 18.21 6.07
CA CYS A 113 9.79 17.08 5.12
C CYS A 113 8.74 16.03 5.52
N HIS A 114 8.73 15.63 6.79
CA HIS A 114 7.75 14.66 7.29
C HIS A 114 6.30 15.19 7.23
N ALA A 115 6.07 16.47 7.53
CA ALA A 115 4.74 17.06 7.46
C ALA A 115 4.13 16.99 6.03
N ASP A 116 4.98 17.08 5.00
CA ASP A 116 4.53 17.04 3.60
C ASP A 116 4.35 15.60 3.06
N PHE A 117 5.18 14.65 3.50
CA PHE A 117 5.23 13.31 2.91
C PHE A 117 4.58 12.21 3.76
N ASP A 118 4.54 12.35 5.09
CA ASP A 118 3.86 11.35 5.95
C ASP A 118 2.39 11.17 5.58
N PRO A 119 1.59 12.23 5.29
CA PRO A 119 0.20 12.05 4.86
C PRO A 119 0.07 11.29 3.53
N GLN A 120 1.05 11.41 2.64
CA GLN A 120 1.05 10.70 1.35
C GLN A 120 1.39 9.22 1.55
N ILE A 121 2.35 8.92 2.43
CA ILE A 121 2.69 7.56 2.85
C ILE A 121 1.47 6.90 3.51
N ASP A 122 0.80 7.61 4.40
CA ASP A 122 -0.41 7.12 5.08
C ASP A 122 -1.55 6.88 4.09
N ALA A 123 -1.77 7.79 3.14
CA ALA A 123 -2.78 7.63 2.10
C ALA A 123 -2.51 6.42 1.20
N ALA A 124 -1.25 6.23 0.77
CA ALA A 124 -0.87 5.06 -0.02
C ALA A 124 -1.04 3.75 0.77
N ASN A 125 -0.72 3.74 2.06
CA ASN A 125 -0.96 2.58 2.92
C ASN A 125 -2.46 2.30 3.11
N ALA A 126 -3.27 3.34 3.29
CA ALA A 126 -4.72 3.20 3.36
C ALA A 126 -5.31 2.63 2.06
N GLN A 127 -4.79 3.04 0.90
CA GLN A 127 -5.18 2.48 -0.39
C GLN A 127 -4.83 0.98 -0.51
N LYS A 128 -3.70 0.54 0.06
CA LYS A 128 -3.33 -0.90 0.10
C LYS A 128 -4.27 -1.70 0.99
N ASP A 129 -4.65 -1.14 2.12
CA ASP A 129 -5.63 -1.76 3.03
C ASP A 129 -7.00 -1.87 2.36
N GLU A 130 -7.43 -0.83 1.65
CA GLU A 130 -8.67 -0.83 0.86
C GLU A 130 -8.64 -1.87 -0.26
N ALA A 131 -7.57 -1.91 -1.06
CA ALA A 131 -7.40 -2.91 -2.12
C ALA A 131 -7.48 -4.35 -1.58
N THR A 132 -6.89 -4.58 -0.40
CA THR A 132 -6.95 -5.89 0.28
C THR A 132 -8.38 -6.23 0.70
N ASN A 133 -9.12 -5.29 1.29
CA ASN A 133 -10.51 -5.49 1.69
C ASN A 133 -11.43 -5.73 0.47
N ASN A 134 -11.17 -5.02 -0.63
CA ASN A 134 -11.88 -5.18 -1.89
C ASN A 134 -11.63 -6.57 -2.48
N GLN A 135 -10.39 -7.06 -2.45
CA GLN A 135 -10.05 -8.42 -2.91
C GLN A 135 -10.78 -9.48 -2.08
N ILE A 136 -10.76 -9.36 -0.75
CA ILE A 136 -11.48 -10.30 0.15
C ILE A 136 -12.96 -10.32 -0.19
N SER A 137 -13.58 -9.14 -0.36
CA SER A 137 -15.01 -9.00 -0.65
C SER A 137 -15.37 -9.56 -2.03
N CYS A 138 -14.53 -9.31 -3.03
CA CYS A 138 -14.70 -9.82 -4.39
C CYS A 138 -14.60 -11.36 -4.44
N MET A 139 -13.58 -11.93 -3.79
CA MET A 139 -13.38 -13.38 -3.73
C MET A 139 -14.52 -14.09 -2.95
N ALA A 140 -15.03 -13.46 -1.89
CA ALA A 140 -16.18 -13.98 -1.16
C ALA A 140 -17.45 -14.02 -2.04
N GLY A 141 -17.69 -12.98 -2.85
CA GLY A 141 -18.80 -12.96 -3.81
C GLY A 141 -18.68 -14.03 -4.91
N CYS A 142 -17.48 -14.25 -5.43
CA CYS A 142 -17.23 -15.35 -6.37
C CYS A 142 -17.56 -16.72 -5.74
N LEU A 143 -17.16 -16.93 -4.48
CA LEU A 143 -17.41 -18.19 -3.77
C LEU A 143 -18.91 -18.41 -3.47
N ASP A 144 -19.63 -17.36 -3.08
CA ASP A 144 -21.08 -17.44 -2.85
C ASP A 144 -21.83 -17.86 -4.12
N THR A 145 -21.38 -17.37 -5.28
CA THR A 145 -21.96 -17.75 -6.58
C THR A 145 -21.73 -19.22 -6.93
N LEU A 146 -20.57 -19.78 -6.57
CA LEU A 146 -20.27 -21.19 -6.76
C LEU A 146 -21.15 -22.08 -5.86
N ILE A 147 -21.40 -21.66 -4.61
CA ILE A 147 -22.16 -22.44 -3.61
C ILE A 147 -23.67 -22.38 -3.87
N SER A 148 -24.20 -21.22 -4.26
CA SER A 148 -25.64 -21.02 -4.46
C SER A 148 -26.17 -21.59 -5.78
N GLY A 149 -25.29 -22.08 -6.68
CA GLY A 149 -25.67 -22.55 -8.01
C GLY A 149 -26.28 -21.44 -8.88
N GLY A 150 -26.13 -20.18 -8.45
CA GLY A 150 -26.61 -19.01 -9.15
C GLY A 150 -26.02 -18.96 -10.56
N LYS A 151 -26.78 -18.39 -11.49
CA LYS A 151 -26.15 -17.92 -12.72
C LYS A 151 -25.16 -16.84 -12.28
N ILE A 152 -23.88 -16.96 -12.65
CA ILE A 152 -23.14 -15.73 -12.98
C ILE A 152 -23.95 -15.16 -14.14
N GLU A 153 -24.92 -14.31 -13.82
CA GLU A 153 -25.50 -13.40 -14.78
C GLU A 153 -24.31 -12.61 -15.30
N GLU A 154 -24.22 -12.49 -16.62
CA GLU A 154 -23.18 -11.71 -17.28
C GLU A 154 -23.21 -10.23 -16.83
N ASP A 155 -24.24 -9.86 -16.07
CA ASP A 155 -24.41 -8.66 -15.29
C ASP A 155 -23.50 -8.70 -14.05
N ILE A 156 -22.21 -8.53 -14.30
CA ILE A 156 -21.22 -8.03 -13.33
C ILE A 156 -21.50 -6.55 -12.97
N ASP A 157 -22.69 -6.04 -13.30
CA ASP A 157 -23.17 -4.71 -12.92
C ASP A 157 -23.57 -4.65 -11.42
N PHE A 158 -23.63 -5.78 -10.71
CA PHE A 158 -23.78 -5.77 -9.25
C PHE A 158 -22.56 -5.16 -8.52
N TYR A 159 -21.42 -5.02 -9.21
CA TYR A 159 -20.24 -4.30 -8.72
C TYR A 159 -20.08 -2.89 -9.34
N GLU A 160 -21.07 -2.38 -10.08
CA GLU A 160 -21.05 -0.98 -10.57
C GLU A 160 -21.14 0.11 -9.50
N PRO A 161 -21.68 -0.08 -8.27
CA PRO A 161 -21.52 0.95 -7.24
C PRO A 161 -20.05 1.15 -6.85
N PHE A 162 -19.16 0.20 -7.15
CA PHE A 162 -17.72 0.26 -6.86
C PHE A 162 -16.86 0.61 -8.08
N LEU A 163 -17.47 0.92 -9.22
CA LEU A 163 -16.78 1.35 -10.46
C LEU A 163 -17.23 2.74 -10.94
N SER A 164 -18.21 3.38 -10.28
CA SER A 164 -18.75 4.69 -10.67
C SER A 164 -18.35 5.87 -9.78
N GLU A 165 -17.52 5.65 -8.74
CA GLU A 165 -17.01 6.72 -7.86
C GLU A 165 -15.50 7.02 -7.98
N PHE A 166 -14.84 6.58 -9.06
CA PHE A 166 -13.48 7.02 -9.42
C PHE A 166 -13.32 7.33 -10.90
#